data_AF-A0A921BC21-F1
#
_entry.id   AF-A0A921BC21-F1
#
_cell.length_a   1.000
_cell.length_b   1.000
_cell.length_c   1.000
_cell.angle_alpha   90.00
_cell.angle_beta   90.00
_cell.angle_gamma   90.00
#
_symmetry.space_group_name_H-M   'P 1'
#
loop_
_entity.id
_entity.type
_entity.pdbx_description
1 polymer ?
#
loop_
_entity_poly.entity_id
_entity_poly.type
_entity_poly.pdbx_seq_one_letter_code
_entity_poly.pdbx_strand_id
1 'polypeptide(L)'
;MFPRKYFSTLGLHGIAAHYSNLHFPGHSRVAIEWDQIDSIRTYSSFFLPGLFAGILKTFIVEVTSKNATVLKIPFHSTDEQAPVISQKILELIKNFSSGK
;
A
#
# COMPACT_ATOMS: atom_id res chain seq x y z
N MET A 1 18.74 10.94 0.78
CA MET A 1 18.46 9.50 0.99
C MET A 1 17.00 9.35 1.38
N PHE A 2 16.14 8.85 0.50
CA PHE A 2 14.80 8.39 0.90
C PHE A 2 14.98 7.22 1.88
N PRO A 3 14.25 7.16 3.01
CA PRO A 3 14.46 6.10 3.99
C PRO A 3 14.08 4.77 3.33
N ARG A 4 15.04 3.85 3.24
CA ARG A 4 14.94 2.49 2.65
C ARG A 4 13.92 1.55 3.33
N LYS A 5 12.87 2.07 3.96
CA LYS A 5 12.06 1.33 4.96
C LYS A 5 10.58 1.17 4.58
N TYR A 6 10.14 1.72 3.45
CA TYR A 6 8.77 1.59 2.92
C TYR A 6 8.80 1.39 1.43
N PHE A 7 8.53 0.18 0.96
CA PHE A 7 8.31 -0.06 -0.46
C PHE A 7 7.28 -1.17 -0.64
N SER A 8 6.50 -1.04 -1.71
CA SER A 8 5.65 -2.10 -2.23
C SER A 8 6.19 -2.49 -3.61
N THR A 9 6.29 -3.78 -3.87
CA THR A 9 6.79 -4.34 -5.12
C THR A 9 5.68 -5.16 -5.76
N LEU A 10 5.39 -4.86 -7.02
CA LEU A 10 4.54 -5.68 -7.88
C LEU A 10 5.47 -6.67 -8.60
N GLY A 11 5.37 -7.95 -8.25
CA GLY A 11 6.16 -9.02 -8.83
C GLY A 11 5.34 -9.86 -9.82
N LEU A 12 6.00 -10.84 -10.43
CA LEU A 12 5.34 -11.77 -11.37
C LEU A 12 4.21 -12.58 -10.72
N HIS A 13 4.37 -12.95 -9.45
CA HIS A 13 3.43 -13.85 -8.77
C HIS A 13 2.48 -13.15 -7.78
N GLY A 14 2.76 -11.89 -7.44
CA GLY A 14 1.99 -11.20 -6.41
C GLY A 14 2.55 -9.83 -6.07
N ILE A 15 1.95 -9.23 -5.05
CA ILE A 15 2.39 -7.98 -4.45
C ILE A 15 3.03 -8.25 -3.09
N ALA A 16 4.15 -7.59 -2.82
CA ALA A 16 4.80 -7.62 -1.51
C ALA A 16 5.03 -6.21 -0.99
N ALA A 17 4.97 -6.03 0.32
CA ALA A 17 5.28 -4.78 0.98
C ALA A 17 6.20 -5.01 2.17
N HIS A 18 7.13 -4.08 2.33
CA HIS A 18 8.00 -4.00 3.47
C HIS A 18 7.77 -2.67 4.20
N TYR A 19 7.53 -2.75 5.51
CA TYR A 19 7.31 -1.61 6.39
C TYR A 19 8.34 -1.62 7.52
N SER A 20 8.72 -0.45 8.05
CA SER A 20 9.37 -0.46 9.37
C SER A 20 8.35 -0.92 10.42
N ASN A 21 8.77 -1.87 11.26
CA ASN A 21 8.05 -2.25 12.47
C ASN A 21 7.71 -1.04 13.36
N LEU A 22 8.50 0.04 13.27
CA LEU A 22 8.23 1.29 14.01
C LEU A 22 6.90 1.95 13.61
N HIS A 23 6.50 1.87 12.34
CA HIS A 23 5.25 2.51 11.86
C HIS A 23 4.10 1.51 11.70
N PHE A 24 4.40 0.21 11.58
CA PHE A 24 3.40 -0.86 11.49
C PHE A 24 3.85 -2.09 12.32
N PRO A 25 3.65 -2.07 13.64
CA PRO A 25 4.07 -3.16 14.53
C PRO A 25 3.43 -4.49 14.12
N GLY A 26 4.23 -5.56 14.02
CA GLY A 26 3.74 -6.90 13.67
C GLY A 26 3.41 -7.12 12.19
N HIS A 27 3.51 -6.08 11.35
CA HIS A 27 3.16 -6.14 9.94
C HIS A 27 4.34 -5.81 9.01
N SER A 28 5.60 -5.89 9.45
CA SER A 28 6.76 -5.38 8.67
C SER A 28 6.97 -6.02 7.29
N ARG A 29 6.44 -7.22 7.05
CA ARG A 29 6.55 -7.92 5.76
C ARG A 29 5.23 -8.61 5.45
N VAL A 30 4.66 -8.29 4.30
CA VAL A 30 3.42 -8.88 3.81
C VAL A 30 3.58 -9.19 2.34
N ALA A 31 3.09 -10.36 1.91
CA ALA A 31 3.00 -10.72 0.50
C ALA A 31 1.63 -11.36 0.23
N ILE A 32 1.04 -11.01 -0.93
CA ILE A 32 -0.24 -11.54 -1.39
C ILE A 32 -0.06 -11.95 -2.85
N GLU A 33 -0.31 -13.22 -3.16
CA GLU A 33 -0.33 -13.73 -4.53
C GLU A 33 -1.52 -13.16 -5.31
N TRP A 34 -1.40 -13.00 -6.63
CA TRP A 34 -2.43 -12.34 -7.43
C TRP A 34 -3.80 -13.00 -7.34
N ASP A 35 -3.86 -14.33 -7.35
CA ASP A 35 -5.09 -15.11 -7.24
C ASP A 35 -5.67 -15.17 -5.82
N GLN A 36 -4.92 -14.69 -4.83
CA GLN A 36 -5.35 -14.61 -3.43
C GLN A 36 -5.93 -13.25 -3.08
N ILE A 37 -5.92 -12.26 -3.98
CA ILE A 37 -6.58 -10.97 -3.76
C ILE A 37 -8.10 -11.19 -3.69
N ASP A 38 -8.71 -10.67 -2.64
CA ASP A 38 -10.16 -10.67 -2.44
C ASP A 38 -10.75 -9.29 -2.74
N SER A 39 -10.15 -8.23 -2.16
CA SER A 39 -10.64 -6.87 -2.32
C SER A 39 -9.51 -5.85 -2.29
N ILE A 40 -9.77 -4.69 -2.91
CA ILE A 40 -8.90 -3.52 -2.84
C ILE A 40 -9.75 -2.30 -2.48
N ARG A 41 -9.32 -1.54 -1.48
CA ARG A 41 -9.98 -0.29 -1.06
C ARG A 41 -8.99 0.84 -0.91
N THR A 42 -9.48 2.07 -0.99
CA THR A 42 -8.66 3.27 -0.82
C THR A 42 -9.23 4.14 0.27
N TYR A 43 -8.37 4.69 1.12
CA TYR A 43 -8.78 5.56 2.23
C TYR A 43 -7.62 6.45 2.67
N SER A 44 -7.92 7.45 3.49
CA SER A 44 -6.90 8.21 4.21
C SER A 44 -6.90 7.85 5.69
N SER A 45 -5.75 7.91 6.32
CA SER A 45 -5.60 7.65 7.75
C SER A 45 -4.59 8.59 8.36
N PHE A 46 -4.72 8.82 9.66
CA PHE A 46 -3.77 9.59 10.43
C PHE A 46 -2.41 8.89 10.42
N PHE A 47 -1.34 9.62 10.13
CA PHE A 47 0.00 9.06 10.04
C PHE A 47 0.88 9.61 11.15
N LEU A 48 0.84 8.95 12.31
CA LEU A 48 1.61 9.35 13.49
C LEU A 48 3.11 9.62 13.20
N PRO A 49 3.82 8.81 12.38
CA PRO A 49 5.20 9.10 12.03
C PRO A 49 5.39 10.36 11.19
N GLY A 50 4.36 10.78 10.46
CA GLY A 50 4.35 11.98 9.64
C GLY A 50 4.23 13.28 10.44
N LEU A 51 3.81 13.21 11.72
CA LEU A 51 3.67 14.39 12.58
C LEU A 51 4.96 15.22 12.63
N PHE A 52 6.11 14.56 12.80
CA PHE A 52 7.42 15.22 12.87
C PHE A 52 7.83 15.91 11.55
N ALA A 53 7.16 15.58 10.45
CA ALA A 53 7.38 16.16 9.13
C ALA A 53 6.20 17.03 8.65
N GLY A 54 5.23 17.35 9.50
CA GLY A 54 4.04 18.14 9.15
C GLY A 54 2.99 17.37 8.32
N ILE A 55 3.13 16.05 8.20
CA ILE A 55 2.24 15.17 7.44
C ILE A 55 1.24 14.55 8.41
N LEU A 56 0.05 15.14 8.53
CA LEU A 56 -0.99 14.66 9.46
C LEU A 56 -1.75 13.44 8.92
N LYS A 57 -1.81 13.27 7.60
CA LYS A 57 -2.54 12.18 6.94
C LYS A 57 -1.73 11.54 5.82
N THR A 58 -1.96 10.26 5.63
CA THR A 58 -1.47 9.49 4.48
C THR A 58 -2.65 8.85 3.77
N PHE A 59 -2.56 8.73 2.45
CA PHE A 59 -3.50 7.95 1.67
C PHE A 59 -2.98 6.54 1.53
N ILE A 60 -3.88 5.58 1.51
CA ILE A 60 -3.56 4.16 1.53
C ILE A 60 -4.40 3.47 0.46
N VAL A 61 -3.73 2.72 -0.41
CA VAL A 61 -4.37 1.64 -1.17
C VAL A 61 -4.16 0.36 -0.38
N GLU A 62 -5.24 -0.25 0.08
CA GLU A 62 -5.21 -1.48 0.85
C GLU A 62 -5.70 -2.64 0.02
N VAL A 63 -4.88 -3.69 -0.04
CA VAL A 63 -5.16 -4.97 -0.68
C VAL A 63 -5.39 -6.00 0.42
N THR A 64 -6.55 -6.65 0.39
CA THR A 64 -6.92 -7.70 1.34
C THR A 64 -6.97 -9.03 0.59
N SER A 65 -6.34 -10.04 1.17
CA SER A 65 -6.39 -11.40 0.62
C SER A 65 -7.62 -12.17 1.13
N LYS A 66 -7.91 -13.29 0.47
CA LYS A 66 -8.95 -14.26 0.87
C LYS A 66 -8.77 -14.80 2.29
N ASN A 67 -7.54 -14.83 2.81
CA ASN A 67 -7.23 -15.25 4.19
C ASN A 67 -7.10 -14.08 5.18
N ALA A 68 -7.65 -12.90 4.85
CA ALA A 68 -7.65 -11.69 5.66
C ALA A 68 -6.25 -11.08 5.95
N THR A 69 -5.23 -11.46 5.17
CA THR A 69 -3.94 -10.75 5.18
C THR A 69 -4.12 -9.39 4.52
N VAL A 70 -3.63 -8.34 5.18
CA VAL A 70 -3.77 -6.96 4.73
C VAL A 70 -2.42 -6.38 4.32
N LEU A 71 -2.34 -5.91 3.08
CA LEU A 71 -1.21 -5.16 2.54
C LEU A 71 -1.64 -3.72 2.26
N LYS A 72 -0.92 -2.76 2.83
CA LYS A 72 -1.14 -1.31 2.68
C LYS A 72 -0.07 -0.69 1.80
N ILE A 73 -0.45 0.13 0.83
CA ILE A 73 0.47 0.93 0.01
C ILE A 73 0.24 2.39 0.39
N PRO A 74 1.00 2.92 1.38
CA PRO A 74 0.87 4.31 1.77
C PRO A 74 1.52 5.22 0.74
N PHE A 75 0.89 6.36 0.48
CA PHE A 75 1.46 7.43 -0.31
C PHE A 75 1.08 8.80 0.26
N HIS A 76 1.86 9.80 -0.09
CA HIS A 76 1.63 11.19 0.30
C HIS A 76 1.20 12.00 -0.92
N SER A 77 0.16 12.81 -0.77
CA SER A 77 -0.39 13.65 -1.84
C SER A 77 -1.29 14.75 -1.25
N THR A 78 -1.86 15.60 -2.09
CA THR A 78 -3.00 16.45 -1.75
C THR A 78 -4.32 15.66 -1.87
N ASP A 79 -5.40 16.16 -1.24
CA ASP A 79 -6.72 15.53 -1.37
C ASP A 79 -7.22 15.48 -2.82
N GLU A 80 -6.90 16.51 -3.60
CA GLU A 80 -7.29 16.61 -5.02
C GLU A 80 -6.60 15.54 -5.89
N GLN A 81 -5.33 15.27 -5.59
CA GLN A 81 -4.53 14.31 -6.36
C GLN A 81 -4.68 12.87 -5.87
N ALA A 82 -5.14 12.66 -4.63
CA ALA A 82 -5.21 11.34 -4.03
C ALA A 82 -6.11 10.35 -4.79
N PRO A 83 -7.31 10.71 -5.29
CA PRO A 83 -8.11 9.81 -6.11
C PRO A 83 -7.39 9.38 -7.40
N VAL A 84 -6.70 10.31 -8.06
CA VAL A 84 -5.97 10.03 -9.31
C VAL A 84 -4.81 9.07 -9.07
N ILE A 85 -4.01 9.31 -8.03
CA ILE A 85 -2.90 8.41 -7.68
C ILE A 85 -3.42 7.04 -7.25
N SER A 86 -4.48 7.00 -6.45
CA SER A 86 -5.16 5.76 -6.04
C SER A 86 -5.57 4.94 -7.25
N GLN A 87 -6.21 5.58 -8.23
CA GLN A 87 -6.66 4.93 -9.46
C GLN A 87 -5.49 4.36 -10.27
N LYS A 88 -4.39 5.10 -10.41
CA LYS A 88 -3.18 4.62 -11.10
C LYS A 88 -2.57 3.40 -10.42
N ILE A 89 -2.52 3.39 -9.08
CA ILE A 89 -2.02 2.22 -8.33
C ILE A 89 -2.96 1.02 -8.54
N LEU A 90 -4.27 1.22 -8.52
CA LEU A 90 -5.26 0.18 -8.82
C LEU A 90 -5.08 -0.42 -10.22
N GLU A 91 -4.88 0.43 -11.23
CA GLU A 91 -4.62 0.02 -12.61
C GLU A 91 -3.32 -0.78 -12.72
N LEU A 92 -2.26 -0.36 -12.04
CA LEU A 92 -1.00 -1.11 -12.00
C LEU A 92 -1.21 -2.50 -11.37
N ILE A 93 -1.92 -2.60 -10.26
CA ILE A 93 -2.23 -3.90 -9.63
C ILE A 93 -3.01 -4.78 -10.59
N LYS A 94 -4.06 -4.24 -11.23
CA LYS A 94 -4.88 -4.98 -12.21
C LYS A 94 -4.06 -5.47 -13.41
N ASN A 95 -3.18 -4.64 -13.96
CA ASN A 95 -2.36 -5.01 -15.10
C ASN A 95 -1.41 -6.16 -14.77
N PHE A 96 -0.81 -6.16 -13.58
CA PHE A 96 0.06 -7.25 -13.13
C PHE A 96 -0.72 -8.52 -12.77
N SER A 97 -1.93 -8.39 -12.21
CA SER A 97 -2.77 -9.55 -11.86
C SER A 97 -3.41 -10.22 -13.07
N SER A 98 -3.75 -9.45 -14.10
CA SER A 98 -4.43 -9.92 -15.31
C SER A 98 -3.47 -10.38 -16.42
N GLY A 99 -2.18 -10.10 -16.31
CA GLY A 99 -1.15 -10.58 -17.23
C GLY A 99 -0.79 -12.07 -17.08
N LYS A 100 -1.67 -12.86 -16.45
CA LYS A 100 -1.63 -14.33 -16.39
C LYS A 100 -2.42 -14.90 -17.57
#